data_AF-A0A832ZBP9-F1
#
_entry.id   AF-A0A832ZBP9-F1
#
_cell.length_a   1.000
_cell.length_b   1.000
_cell.length_c   1.000
_cell.angle_alpha   90.00
_cell.angle_beta   90.00
_cell.angle_gamma   90.00
#
_symmetry.space_group_name_H-M   'P 1'
#
loop_
_entity.id
_entity.type
_entity.pdbx_description
1 polymer ?
#
loop_
_entity_poly.entity_id
_entity_poly.type
_entity_poly.pdbx_seq_one_letter_code
_entity_poly.pdbx_strand_id
1 'polypeptide(L)'
;SFDGFQKVPKYIGEFEKNGFRSVLIVLNNVKKAVKAYEELSKKPNGWSVHLLHSRLPEKRKSEVIFELKSRLNAGKRVVLVATQVVEASVDLDFDALITEISPIDSQVQRWGRVYRNRDTDYTMNSPNIIVFSGVDRGTGAIYGHGIGREVLQKTAEIIKSLEGKILNYEAERNAIKDVYSGRILDEYRRQIKELLGKLDYFTLEKKTEAQRVFRQMSGIYFVIPQLMVWYGKKYGDETAKVFGEILLESCNWTKSWVEIQELISEKLNGQKLKKWELKKLLQEFSVSVPVWTVLKNAHLLNAIKGRSFKGFPVLRNLDEKQLEILWEYGIDTVFGEDMDAEDIL
;
A
#
# COMPACT_ATOMS: atom_id res chain seq x y z
N SER A 1 -15.78 15.53 -3.85
CA SER A 1 -15.29 15.66 -2.46
C SER A 1 -15.64 14.38 -1.74
N PHE A 2 -14.79 13.92 -0.84
CA PHE A 2 -15.12 12.82 0.04
C PHE A 2 -15.94 13.41 1.20
N ASP A 3 -17.27 13.50 1.02
CA ASP A 3 -18.18 14.09 2.02
C ASP A 3 -18.27 13.22 3.30
N GLY A 4 -17.80 11.97 3.24
CA GLY A 4 -17.73 11.06 4.38
C GLY A 4 -16.62 11.36 5.39
N PHE A 5 -15.55 12.08 5.03
CA PHE A 5 -14.38 12.23 5.92
C PHE A 5 -14.70 13.02 7.16
N GLN A 6 -15.54 14.03 7.02
CA GLN A 6 -16.00 14.82 8.15
C GLN A 6 -16.72 13.96 9.20
N LYS A 7 -17.21 12.77 8.83
CA LYS A 7 -17.84 11.82 9.75
C LYS A 7 -16.85 10.83 10.38
N VAL A 8 -15.63 10.68 9.84
CA VAL A 8 -14.61 9.75 10.38
C VAL A 8 -14.27 10.04 11.84
N PRO A 9 -13.96 11.30 12.25
CA PRO A 9 -13.70 11.60 13.66
C PRO A 9 -14.89 11.28 14.57
N LYS A 10 -16.12 11.45 14.08
CA LYS A 10 -17.34 11.09 14.81
C LYS A 10 -17.38 9.59 15.10
N TYR A 11 -17.16 8.75 14.09
CA TYR A 11 -17.17 7.29 14.26
C TYR A 11 -16.03 6.80 15.16
N ILE A 12 -14.83 7.37 15.06
CA ILE A 12 -13.73 7.07 16.00
C ILE A 12 -14.15 7.38 17.44
N GLY A 13 -14.82 8.51 17.68
CA GLY A 13 -15.33 8.86 19.00
C GLY A 13 -16.45 7.93 19.49
N GLU A 14 -17.31 7.43 18.61
CA GLU A 14 -18.31 6.41 18.94
C GLU A 14 -17.65 5.07 19.28
N PHE A 15 -16.65 4.64 18.51
CA PHE A 15 -15.86 3.46 18.80
C PHE A 15 -15.15 3.55 20.15
N GLU A 16 -14.54 4.69 20.44
CA GLU A 16 -13.89 4.95 21.72
C GLU A 16 -14.86 4.80 22.91
N LYS A 17 -16.07 5.35 22.80
CA LYS A 17 -17.11 5.25 23.84
C LYS A 17 -17.57 3.81 24.07
N ASN A 18 -17.53 2.98 23.02
CA ASN A 18 -17.84 1.56 23.10
C ASN A 18 -16.63 0.71 23.55
N GLY A 19 -15.49 1.34 23.88
CA GLY A 19 -14.31 0.66 24.42
C GLY A 19 -13.35 0.10 23.37
N PHE A 20 -13.59 0.34 22.08
CA PHE A 20 -12.63 -0.03 21.03
C PHE A 20 -11.35 0.78 21.15
N ARG A 21 -10.23 0.11 20.89
CA ARG A 21 -8.88 0.66 21.00
C ARG A 21 -8.13 0.61 19.68
N SER A 22 -8.64 -0.08 18.67
CA SER A 22 -7.97 -0.19 17.39
C SER A 22 -8.96 0.00 16.24
N VAL A 23 -8.67 0.94 15.36
CA VAL A 23 -9.52 1.28 14.20
C VAL A 23 -8.70 1.18 12.93
N LEU A 24 -9.17 0.37 11.99
CA LEU A 24 -8.67 0.33 10.62
C LEU A 24 -9.52 1.25 9.74
N ILE A 25 -8.89 2.10 8.95
CA ILE A 25 -9.54 2.98 7.98
C ILE A 25 -9.00 2.64 6.60
N VAL A 26 -9.82 2.03 5.73
CA VAL A 26 -9.41 1.63 4.38
C VAL A 26 -10.06 2.52 3.33
N LEU A 27 -9.23 3.30 2.65
CA LEU A 27 -9.61 4.19 1.56
C LEU A 27 -9.07 3.65 0.24
N ASN A 28 -9.80 3.84 -0.84
CA ASN A 28 -9.44 3.27 -2.13
C ASN A 28 -8.27 4.03 -2.78
N ASN A 29 -8.10 5.32 -2.51
CA ASN A 29 -7.06 6.17 -3.12
C ASN A 29 -6.00 6.58 -2.08
N VAL A 30 -4.73 6.60 -2.50
CA VAL A 30 -3.60 7.02 -1.65
C VAL A 30 -3.75 8.48 -1.25
N LYS A 31 -4.12 9.36 -2.18
CA LYS A 31 -4.32 10.78 -1.87
C LYS A 31 -5.35 11.01 -0.77
N LYS A 32 -6.44 10.23 -0.75
CA LYS A 32 -7.43 10.28 0.32
C LYS A 32 -6.85 9.75 1.63
N ALA A 33 -6.09 8.64 1.58
CA ALA A 33 -5.40 8.08 2.74
C ALA A 33 -4.42 9.07 3.37
N VAL A 34 -3.59 9.75 2.58
CA VAL A 34 -2.68 10.79 3.04
C VAL A 34 -3.45 11.93 3.70
N LYS A 35 -4.47 12.48 3.03
CA LYS A 35 -5.31 13.55 3.61
C LYS A 35 -5.95 13.13 4.93
N ALA A 36 -6.48 11.91 4.98
CA ALA A 36 -7.11 11.36 6.16
C ALA A 36 -6.12 11.24 7.32
N TYR A 37 -4.92 10.74 7.03
CA TYR A 37 -3.83 10.67 7.98
C TYR A 37 -3.45 12.05 8.50
N GLU A 38 -3.22 13.04 7.62
CA GLU A 38 -2.87 14.40 8.02
C GLU A 38 -3.91 15.03 8.94
N GLU A 39 -5.19 14.88 8.62
CA GLU A 39 -6.27 15.47 9.42
C GLU A 39 -6.43 14.78 10.79
N LEU A 40 -6.33 13.45 10.85
CA LEU A 40 -6.41 12.70 12.12
C LEU A 40 -5.17 12.94 13.01
N SER A 41 -3.98 13.02 12.41
CA SER A 41 -2.72 13.27 13.13
C SER A 41 -2.64 14.67 13.74
N LYS A 42 -3.41 15.66 13.25
CA LYS A 42 -3.47 17.00 13.86
C LYS A 42 -4.17 17.01 15.22
N LYS A 43 -5.14 16.12 15.44
CA LYS A 43 -5.92 16.02 16.69
C LYS A 43 -6.11 14.56 17.08
N PRO A 44 -5.04 13.88 17.52
CA PRO A 44 -5.07 12.44 17.75
C PRO A 44 -5.94 12.02 18.94
N ASN A 45 -6.25 12.92 19.89
CA ASN A 45 -7.09 12.61 21.06
C ASN A 45 -6.68 11.32 21.82
N GLY A 46 -5.38 11.09 21.96
CA GLY A 46 -4.83 9.90 22.63
C GLY A 46 -4.70 8.65 21.74
N TRP A 47 -5.05 8.74 20.46
CA TRP A 47 -4.82 7.71 19.46
C TRP A 47 -3.45 7.87 18.78
N SER A 48 -2.76 6.76 18.52
CA SER A 48 -1.60 6.76 17.63
C SER A 48 -2.08 6.53 16.20
N VAL A 49 -1.89 7.52 15.33
CA VAL A 49 -2.36 7.45 13.93
C VAL A 49 -1.19 7.03 13.04
N HIS A 50 -1.43 6.08 12.14
CA HIS A 50 -0.43 5.54 11.22
C HIS A 50 -0.97 5.53 9.79
N LEU A 51 -0.07 5.59 8.81
CA LEU A 51 -0.38 5.54 7.38
C LEU A 51 0.29 4.33 6.71
N LEU A 52 -0.45 3.59 5.88
CA LEU A 52 0.10 2.47 5.11
C LEU A 52 -0.50 2.36 3.71
N HIS A 53 0.34 2.52 2.69
CA HIS A 53 -0.03 2.31 1.28
C HIS A 53 1.20 1.88 0.46
N SER A 54 1.00 1.44 -0.77
CA SER A 54 2.04 0.83 -1.62
C SER A 54 3.20 1.78 -1.95
N ARG A 55 2.94 3.08 -1.92
CA ARG A 55 3.83 4.16 -2.35
C ARG A 55 4.73 4.73 -1.24
N LEU A 56 4.71 4.13 -0.06
CA LEU A 56 5.71 4.35 0.98
C LEU A 56 6.96 3.49 0.71
N PRO A 57 8.16 3.92 1.15
CA PRO A 57 9.35 3.07 1.14
C PRO A 57 9.12 1.74 1.87
N GLU A 58 9.66 0.63 1.37
CA GLU A 58 9.48 -0.70 1.99
C GLU A 58 9.92 -0.74 3.46
N LYS A 59 11.01 -0.03 3.78
CA LYS A 59 11.50 0.13 5.14
C LYS A 59 10.45 0.78 6.04
N ARG A 60 9.87 1.90 5.60
CA ARG A 60 8.82 2.61 6.34
C ARG A 60 7.60 1.73 6.56
N LYS A 61 7.14 1.02 5.53
CA LYS A 61 6.00 0.09 5.64
C LYS A 61 6.27 -0.97 6.71
N SER A 62 7.46 -1.55 6.69
CA SER A 62 7.88 -2.57 7.66
C SER A 62 7.92 -2.02 9.10
N GLU A 63 8.43 -0.80 9.28
CA GLU A 63 8.46 -0.13 10.58
C GLU A 63 7.07 0.21 11.11
N VAL A 64 6.19 0.74 10.27
CA VAL A 64 4.80 1.03 10.64
C VAL A 64 4.09 -0.25 11.09
N ILE A 65 4.25 -1.36 10.36
CA ILE A 65 3.66 -2.65 10.74
C ILE A 65 4.22 -3.13 12.08
N PHE A 66 5.54 -3.03 12.29
CA PHE A 66 6.17 -3.43 13.54
C PHE A 66 5.66 -2.60 14.74
N GLU A 67 5.59 -1.28 14.58
CA GLU A 67 5.08 -0.37 15.61
C GLU A 67 3.61 -0.66 15.94
N LEU A 68 2.77 -0.86 14.91
CA LEU A 68 1.36 -1.21 15.10
C LEU A 68 1.20 -2.52 15.88
N LYS A 69 1.95 -3.58 15.53
CA LYS A 69 1.93 -4.85 16.28
C LYS A 69 2.26 -4.64 17.75
N SER A 70 3.32 -3.88 18.04
CA SER A 70 3.74 -3.58 19.41
C SER A 70 2.64 -2.85 20.19
N ARG A 71 2.02 -1.83 19.57
CA ARG A 71 0.96 -1.02 20.20
C ARG A 71 -0.33 -1.80 20.42
N LEU A 72 -0.75 -2.60 19.45
CA LEU A 72 -1.91 -3.48 19.55
C LEU A 72 -1.74 -4.48 20.70
N ASN A 73 -0.58 -5.15 20.78
CA ASN A 73 -0.26 -6.09 21.87
C ASN A 73 -0.23 -5.40 23.24
N ALA A 74 0.19 -4.14 23.30
CA ALA A 74 0.17 -3.33 24.52
C ALA A 74 -1.21 -2.72 24.84
N GLY A 75 -2.25 -3.04 24.07
CA GLY A 75 -3.61 -2.51 24.25
C GLY A 75 -3.70 -0.98 24.12
N LYS A 76 -2.79 -0.36 23.36
CA LYS A 76 -2.76 1.08 23.11
C LYS A 76 -3.76 1.46 22.04
N ARG A 77 -4.25 2.70 22.10
CA ARG A 77 -5.17 3.23 21.10
C ARG A 77 -4.46 3.49 19.78
N VAL A 78 -4.90 2.85 18.70
CA VAL A 78 -4.29 2.96 17.37
C VAL A 78 -5.31 3.16 16.26
N VAL A 79 -4.99 4.04 15.32
CA VAL A 79 -5.71 4.18 14.06
C VAL A 79 -4.73 3.88 12.94
N LEU A 80 -5.07 2.92 12.07
CA LEU A 80 -4.34 2.71 10.83
C LEU A 80 -5.18 3.25 9.67
N VAL A 81 -4.67 4.28 8.99
CA VAL A 81 -5.20 4.72 7.69
C VAL A 81 -4.44 3.98 6.60
N ALA A 82 -5.14 3.25 5.75
CA ALA A 82 -4.49 2.46 4.70
C ALA A 82 -5.27 2.43 3.39
N THR A 83 -4.61 1.92 2.36
CA THR A 83 -5.24 1.50 1.10
C THR A 83 -5.34 -0.02 1.01
N GLN A 84 -5.59 -0.58 -0.19
CA GLN A 84 -5.77 -2.00 -0.44
C GLN A 84 -4.59 -2.89 0.00
N VAL A 85 -3.44 -2.30 0.35
CA VAL A 85 -2.28 -3.05 0.86
C VAL A 85 -2.62 -3.93 2.08
N VAL A 86 -3.56 -3.54 2.92
CA VAL A 86 -3.95 -4.33 4.10
C VAL A 86 -4.70 -5.63 3.75
N GLU A 87 -5.24 -5.74 2.53
CA GLU A 87 -6.00 -6.90 2.09
C GLU A 87 -5.10 -8.15 1.97
N ALA A 88 -3.86 -7.98 1.48
CA ALA A 88 -2.93 -9.08 1.20
C ALA A 88 -1.72 -9.16 2.13
N SER A 89 -1.27 -8.05 2.72
CA SER A 89 0.12 -7.95 3.24
C SER A 89 0.25 -7.77 4.75
N VAL A 90 -0.86 -7.70 5.50
CA VAL A 90 -0.83 -7.25 6.90
C VAL A 90 -1.62 -8.19 7.81
N ASP A 91 -0.91 -8.99 8.60
CA ASP A 91 -1.48 -9.81 9.68
C ASP A 91 -1.65 -8.96 10.95
N LEU A 92 -2.67 -8.09 10.93
CA LEU A 92 -3.13 -7.26 12.04
C LEU A 92 -4.62 -7.49 12.25
N ASP A 93 -5.04 -7.52 13.51
CA ASP A 93 -6.43 -7.63 13.93
C ASP A 93 -6.84 -6.33 14.64
N PHE A 94 -7.95 -5.74 14.20
CA PHE A 94 -8.48 -4.49 14.73
C PHE A 94 -9.85 -4.70 15.39
N ASP A 95 -10.25 -3.80 16.27
CA ASP A 95 -11.57 -3.85 16.91
C ASP A 95 -12.66 -3.35 15.97
N ALA A 96 -12.35 -2.35 15.14
CA ALA A 96 -13.30 -1.73 14.23
C ALA A 96 -12.71 -1.34 12.87
N LEU A 97 -13.57 -1.20 11.86
CA LEU A 97 -13.26 -0.79 10.49
C LEU A 97 -14.14 0.35 10.02
N ILE A 98 -13.52 1.31 9.33
CA ILE A 98 -14.17 2.31 8.51
C ILE A 98 -13.65 2.13 7.09
N THR A 99 -14.51 1.95 6.10
CA THR A 99 -14.05 1.72 4.73
C THR A 99 -14.92 2.35 3.66
N GLU A 100 -14.30 2.73 2.55
CA GLU A 100 -15.02 3.04 1.31
C GLU A 100 -15.59 1.77 0.67
N ILE A 101 -16.66 1.93 -0.11
CA ILE A 101 -17.17 0.89 -0.98
C ILE A 101 -16.07 0.38 -1.93
N SER A 102 -16.00 -0.93 -2.08
CA SER A 102 -15.13 -1.67 -3.00
C SER A 102 -15.89 -2.92 -3.46
N PRO A 103 -15.38 -3.69 -4.45
CA PRO A 103 -15.97 -4.97 -4.80
C PRO A 103 -16.14 -5.87 -3.57
N ILE A 104 -17.19 -6.70 -3.54
CA ILE A 104 -17.57 -7.46 -2.33
C ILE A 104 -16.48 -8.38 -1.81
N ASP A 105 -15.66 -8.97 -2.68
CA ASP A 105 -14.53 -9.80 -2.31
C ASP A 105 -13.44 -8.99 -1.59
N SER A 106 -13.19 -7.75 -2.03
CA SER A 106 -12.31 -6.80 -1.33
C SER A 106 -12.91 -6.37 0.01
N GLN A 107 -14.23 -6.15 0.09
CA GLN A 107 -14.91 -5.87 1.36
C GLN A 107 -14.75 -7.01 2.36
N VAL A 108 -15.02 -8.25 1.95
CA VAL A 108 -14.85 -9.44 2.79
C VAL A 108 -13.40 -9.58 3.27
N GLN A 109 -12.41 -9.31 2.41
CA GLN A 109 -11.00 -9.31 2.82
C GLN A 109 -10.67 -8.23 3.87
N ARG A 110 -11.32 -7.06 3.80
CA ARG A 110 -11.20 -5.99 4.80
C ARG A 110 -11.92 -6.34 6.10
N TRP A 111 -13.12 -6.94 6.03
CA TRP A 111 -13.88 -7.39 7.20
C TRP A 111 -13.10 -8.45 7.97
N GLY A 112 -12.40 -9.35 7.27
CA GLY A 112 -11.49 -10.31 7.87
C GLY A 112 -10.25 -9.73 8.57
N ARG A 113 -10.12 -8.40 8.66
CA ARG A 113 -9.10 -7.70 9.50
C ARG A 113 -9.68 -7.14 10.80
N VAL A 114 -10.96 -7.40 11.04
CA VAL A 114 -11.70 -6.93 12.20
C VAL A 114 -12.15 -8.13 13.00
N TYR A 115 -11.83 -8.12 14.29
CA TYR A 115 -12.28 -9.15 15.23
C TYR A 115 -11.94 -10.59 14.79
N ARG A 116 -10.83 -10.77 14.07
CA ARG A 116 -10.43 -12.03 13.41
C ARG A 116 -9.88 -13.06 14.39
N ASN A 117 -9.04 -12.65 15.34
CA ASN A 117 -8.29 -13.54 16.23
C ASN A 117 -8.82 -13.42 17.66
N ARG A 118 -10.14 -13.51 17.82
CA ARG A 118 -10.81 -13.38 19.12
C ARG A 118 -11.38 -14.73 19.54
N ASP A 119 -11.29 -15.03 20.83
CA ASP A 119 -11.75 -16.30 21.41
C ASP A 119 -13.27 -16.42 21.44
N THR A 120 -13.98 -15.31 21.27
CA THR A 120 -15.44 -15.23 21.31
C THR A 120 -15.96 -14.46 20.11
N ASP A 121 -17.15 -14.82 19.64
CA ASP A 121 -17.87 -14.05 18.64
C ASP A 121 -18.14 -12.62 19.09
N TYR A 122 -18.40 -11.74 18.12
CA TYR A 122 -18.76 -10.37 18.39
C TYR A 122 -20.18 -10.29 18.99
N THR A 123 -20.27 -9.89 20.26
CA THR A 123 -21.53 -9.87 21.04
C THR A 123 -22.03 -8.46 21.37
N MET A 124 -21.30 -7.42 20.95
CA MET A 124 -21.66 -6.05 21.26
C MET A 124 -22.79 -5.54 20.36
N ASN A 125 -23.71 -4.74 20.94
CA ASN A 125 -24.83 -4.15 20.20
C ASN A 125 -24.45 -2.92 19.37
N SER A 126 -23.18 -2.48 19.41
CA SER A 126 -22.67 -1.41 18.55
C SER A 126 -22.17 -1.98 17.22
N PRO A 127 -22.28 -1.29 16.08
CA PRO A 127 -21.59 -1.70 14.86
C PRO A 127 -20.08 -1.48 15.03
N ASN A 128 -19.26 -2.42 14.57
CA ASN A 128 -17.81 -2.28 14.48
C ASN A 128 -17.30 -2.13 13.04
N ILE A 129 -18.18 -2.18 12.04
CA ILE A 129 -17.86 -1.94 10.63
C ILE A 129 -18.75 -0.82 10.10
N ILE A 130 -18.12 0.21 9.55
CA ILE A 130 -18.80 1.35 8.91
C ILE A 130 -18.36 1.41 7.45
N VAL A 131 -19.30 1.28 6.52
CA VAL A 131 -19.04 1.36 5.08
C VAL A 131 -19.62 2.64 4.51
N PHE A 132 -18.78 3.47 3.89
CA PHE A 132 -19.23 4.58 3.06
C PHE A 132 -19.59 4.05 1.67
N SER A 133 -20.89 3.82 1.44
CA SER A 133 -21.43 3.21 0.22
C SER A 133 -21.44 4.12 -1.01
N GLY A 134 -21.08 5.41 -0.86
CA GLY A 134 -21.02 6.35 -1.98
C GLY A 134 -19.89 6.04 -2.94
N VAL A 135 -20.21 5.98 -4.25
CA VAL A 135 -19.21 5.81 -5.31
C VAL A 135 -18.81 7.20 -5.82
N ASP A 136 -17.66 7.69 -5.40
CA ASP A 136 -17.09 8.92 -5.94
C ASP A 136 -16.19 8.66 -7.17
N ARG A 137 -15.69 9.75 -7.78
CA ARG A 137 -14.83 9.66 -8.97
C ARG A 137 -13.58 8.80 -8.74
N GLY A 138 -12.96 8.89 -7.57
CA GLY A 138 -11.74 8.14 -7.26
C GLY A 138 -12.02 6.66 -7.09
N THR A 139 -13.13 6.28 -6.46
CA THR A 139 -13.56 4.88 -6.37
C THR A 139 -13.96 4.33 -7.75
N GLY A 140 -14.63 5.15 -8.56
CA GLY A 140 -14.98 4.82 -9.94
C GLY A 140 -13.77 4.63 -10.86
N ALA A 141 -12.69 5.39 -10.66
CA ALA A 141 -11.44 5.21 -11.42
C ALA A 141 -10.69 3.93 -11.06
N ILE A 142 -10.90 3.39 -9.85
CA ILE A 142 -10.20 2.17 -9.41
C ILE A 142 -10.99 0.92 -9.77
N TYR A 143 -12.30 0.93 -9.52
CA TYR A 143 -13.15 -0.27 -9.64
C TYR A 143 -14.29 -0.10 -10.66
N GLY A 144 -14.52 1.10 -11.19
CA GLY A 144 -15.67 1.42 -12.03
C GLY A 144 -15.41 1.33 -13.54
N HIS A 145 -14.40 0.58 -13.99
CA HIS A 145 -14.19 0.33 -15.42
C HIS A 145 -14.95 -0.93 -15.86
N GLY A 146 -15.53 -0.88 -17.07
CA GLY A 146 -16.31 -1.99 -17.64
C GLY A 146 -17.45 -2.44 -16.71
N ILE A 147 -17.53 -3.75 -16.45
CA ILE A 147 -18.54 -4.37 -15.57
C ILE A 147 -18.41 -3.96 -14.10
N GLY A 148 -17.29 -3.35 -13.71
CA GLY A 148 -16.98 -3.00 -12.32
C GLY A 148 -17.95 -1.98 -11.70
N ARG A 149 -18.58 -1.10 -12.49
CA ARG A 149 -19.67 -0.23 -11.98
C ARG A 149 -20.87 -1.04 -11.52
N GLU A 150 -21.28 -2.04 -12.30
CA GLU A 150 -22.38 -2.94 -11.95
C GLU A 150 -22.04 -3.74 -10.67
N VAL A 151 -20.78 -4.17 -10.54
CA VAL A 151 -20.27 -4.85 -9.33
C VAL A 151 -20.35 -3.94 -8.10
N LEU A 152 -19.88 -2.70 -8.19
CA LEU A 152 -19.95 -1.75 -7.07
C LEU A 152 -21.39 -1.44 -6.67
N GLN A 153 -22.27 -1.22 -7.65
CA GLN A 153 -23.69 -0.94 -7.38
C GLN A 153 -24.36 -2.11 -6.65
N LYS A 154 -24.19 -3.33 -7.16
CA LYS A 154 -24.75 -4.53 -6.54
C LYS A 154 -24.15 -4.81 -5.17
N THR A 155 -22.86 -4.52 -4.99
CA THR A 155 -22.19 -4.61 -3.69
C THR A 155 -22.80 -3.63 -2.69
N ALA A 156 -23.08 -2.38 -3.09
CA ALA A 156 -23.72 -1.39 -2.22
C ALA A 156 -25.14 -1.81 -1.81
N GLU A 157 -25.91 -2.41 -2.73
CA GLU A 157 -27.24 -2.97 -2.44
C GLU A 157 -27.17 -4.10 -1.41
N ILE A 158 -26.23 -5.04 -1.59
CA ILE A 158 -26.04 -6.16 -0.66
C ILE A 158 -25.57 -5.67 0.71
N ILE A 159 -24.59 -4.76 0.78
CA ILE A 159 -24.12 -4.20 2.05
C ILE A 159 -25.25 -3.51 2.80
N LYS A 160 -26.12 -2.77 2.10
CA LYS A 160 -27.30 -2.17 2.72
C LYS A 160 -28.25 -3.22 3.30
N SER A 161 -28.42 -4.36 2.63
CA SER A 161 -29.23 -5.47 3.16
C SER A 161 -28.62 -6.17 4.39
N LEU A 162 -27.32 -5.97 4.63
CA LEU A 162 -26.56 -6.50 5.77
C LEU A 162 -26.50 -5.54 6.95
N GLU A 163 -27.01 -4.31 6.80
CA GLU A 163 -26.99 -3.29 7.85
C GLU A 163 -27.66 -3.79 9.13
N GLY A 164 -26.97 -3.63 10.27
CA GLY A 164 -27.44 -4.06 11.59
C GLY A 164 -27.36 -5.57 11.85
N LYS A 165 -26.84 -6.38 10.92
CA LYS A 165 -26.68 -7.83 11.09
C LYS A 165 -25.27 -8.20 11.53
N ILE A 166 -25.15 -9.28 12.29
CA ILE A 166 -23.85 -9.94 12.53
C ILE A 166 -23.45 -10.66 11.24
N LEU A 167 -22.23 -10.42 10.79
CA LEU A 167 -21.65 -11.09 9.63
C LEU A 167 -20.96 -12.37 10.09
N ASN A 168 -21.35 -13.48 9.50
CA ASN A 168 -20.67 -14.76 9.64
C ASN A 168 -20.19 -15.23 8.26
N TYR A 169 -19.40 -16.31 8.24
CA TYR A 169 -18.85 -16.86 7.00
C TYR A 169 -19.91 -17.20 5.94
N GLU A 170 -21.10 -17.63 6.34
CA GLU A 170 -22.19 -17.92 5.41
C GLU A 170 -22.74 -16.65 4.77
N ALA A 171 -22.96 -15.60 5.55
CA ALA A 171 -23.40 -14.30 5.06
C ALA A 171 -22.38 -13.69 4.08
N GLU A 172 -21.09 -13.75 4.42
CA GLU A 172 -19.99 -13.30 3.54
C GLU A 172 -19.96 -14.07 2.22
N ARG A 173 -20.06 -15.40 2.29
CA ARG A 173 -20.05 -16.26 1.10
C ARG A 173 -21.27 -16.02 0.21
N ASN A 174 -22.45 -15.83 0.81
CA ASN A 174 -23.67 -15.54 0.08
C ASN A 174 -23.59 -14.15 -0.57
N ALA A 175 -23.06 -13.13 0.13
CA ALA A 175 -22.84 -11.81 -0.45
C ALA A 175 -21.93 -11.87 -1.71
N ILE A 176 -20.85 -12.65 -1.67
CA ILE A 176 -19.97 -12.86 -2.84
C ILE A 176 -20.73 -13.51 -3.99
N LYS A 177 -21.44 -14.62 -3.72
CA LYS A 177 -22.23 -15.33 -4.74
C LYS A 177 -23.30 -14.43 -5.36
N ASP A 178 -23.97 -13.64 -4.52
CA ASP A 178 -25.05 -12.79 -4.95
C ASP A 178 -24.53 -11.69 -5.86
N VAL A 179 -23.42 -11.02 -5.54
CA VAL A 179 -22.79 -10.05 -6.46
C VAL A 179 -22.37 -10.74 -7.76
N TYR A 180 -21.54 -11.77 -7.67
CA TYR A 180 -20.93 -12.46 -8.80
C TYR A 180 -21.85 -13.53 -9.39
N SER A 181 -23.04 -13.12 -9.80
CA SER A 181 -24.07 -13.94 -10.45
C SER A 181 -24.63 -13.28 -11.71
N GLY A 182 -25.26 -14.09 -12.56
CA GLY A 182 -25.86 -13.65 -13.82
C GLY A 182 -24.85 -12.94 -14.74
N ARG A 183 -25.27 -11.80 -15.31
CA ARG A 183 -24.48 -11.01 -16.26
C ARG A 183 -23.06 -10.70 -15.79
N ILE A 184 -22.88 -10.35 -14.51
CA ILE A 184 -21.55 -10.03 -13.95
C ILE A 184 -20.62 -11.25 -14.08
N LEU A 185 -21.10 -12.44 -13.69
CA LEU A 185 -20.33 -13.66 -13.75
C LEU A 185 -19.99 -14.06 -15.19
N ASP A 186 -20.97 -13.94 -16.10
CA ASP A 186 -20.78 -14.28 -17.51
C ASP A 186 -19.74 -13.37 -18.17
N GLU A 187 -19.77 -12.08 -17.84
CA GLU A 187 -18.81 -11.11 -18.35
C GLU A 187 -17.39 -11.35 -17.80
N TYR A 188 -17.23 -11.64 -16.51
CA TYR A 188 -15.92 -12.04 -15.98
C TYR A 188 -15.39 -13.33 -16.62
N ARG A 189 -16.26 -14.33 -16.86
CA ARG A 189 -15.88 -15.56 -17.57
C ARG A 189 -15.41 -15.28 -18.99
N ARG A 190 -16.07 -14.35 -19.70
CA ARG A 190 -15.66 -13.91 -21.04
C ARG A 190 -14.28 -13.25 -20.99
N GLN A 191 -14.08 -12.29 -20.09
CA GLN A 191 -12.80 -11.57 -19.95
C GLN A 191 -11.64 -12.51 -19.58
N ILE A 192 -11.86 -13.46 -18.67
CA ILE A 192 -10.84 -14.47 -18.30
C ILE A 192 -10.45 -15.31 -19.52
N LYS A 193 -11.41 -15.78 -20.32
CA LYS A 193 -11.14 -16.56 -21.54
C LYS A 193 -10.35 -15.75 -22.57
N GLU A 194 -10.71 -14.49 -22.78
CA GLU A 194 -9.97 -13.60 -23.68
C GLU A 194 -8.54 -13.34 -23.22
N LEU A 195 -8.34 -13.16 -21.91
CA LEU A 195 -7.01 -12.98 -21.34
C LEU A 195 -6.15 -14.24 -21.49
N LEU A 196 -6.72 -15.42 -21.20
CA LEU A 196 -6.03 -16.71 -21.39
C LEU A 196 -5.61 -16.90 -22.85
N GLY A 197 -6.50 -16.62 -23.80
CA GLY A 197 -6.16 -16.71 -25.23
C GLY A 197 -5.04 -15.74 -25.65
N LYS A 198 -4.88 -14.59 -24.99
CA LYS A 198 -3.75 -13.67 -25.23
C LYS A 198 -2.44 -14.18 -24.62
N LEU A 199 -2.51 -14.86 -23.47
CA LEU A 199 -1.33 -15.39 -22.76
C LEU A 199 -0.66 -16.53 -23.52
N ASP A 200 -1.41 -17.29 -24.32
CA ASP A 200 -0.86 -18.36 -25.18
C ASP A 200 0.20 -17.85 -26.18
N TYR A 201 0.22 -16.54 -26.47
CA TYR A 201 1.20 -15.90 -27.34
C TYR A 201 2.37 -15.22 -26.59
N PHE A 202 2.37 -15.22 -25.26
CA PHE A 202 3.44 -14.66 -24.42
C PHE A 202 4.43 -15.75 -23.99
N THR A 203 5.37 -16.12 -24.86
CA THR A 203 6.49 -16.99 -24.47
C THR A 203 7.60 -16.16 -23.84
N LEU A 204 7.79 -16.28 -22.52
CA LEU A 204 8.94 -15.70 -21.82
C LEU A 204 10.05 -16.76 -21.70
N GLU A 205 11.01 -16.72 -22.63
CA GLU A 205 12.06 -17.73 -22.75
C GLU A 205 13.10 -17.68 -21.61
N LYS A 206 13.25 -16.53 -20.92
CA LYS A 206 14.24 -16.33 -19.86
C LYS A 206 13.61 -16.01 -18.51
N LYS A 207 14.07 -16.70 -17.45
CA LYS A 207 13.68 -16.46 -16.05
C LYS A 207 13.87 -15.00 -15.62
N THR A 208 14.91 -14.33 -16.12
CA THR A 208 15.18 -12.91 -15.82
C THR A 208 14.18 -11.96 -16.47
N GLU A 209 13.70 -12.28 -17.68
CA GLU A 209 12.66 -11.52 -18.38
C GLU A 209 11.32 -11.72 -17.71
N ALA A 210 10.97 -12.96 -17.35
CA ALA A 210 9.78 -13.24 -16.55
C ALA A 210 9.80 -12.44 -15.23
N GLN A 211 10.90 -12.48 -14.48
CA GLN A 211 11.05 -11.68 -13.26
C GLN A 211 10.98 -10.17 -13.51
N ARG A 212 11.40 -9.67 -14.68
CA ARG A 212 11.27 -8.25 -15.04
C ARG A 212 9.81 -7.90 -15.32
N VAL A 213 9.12 -8.70 -16.11
CA VAL A 213 7.71 -8.51 -16.47
C VAL A 213 6.81 -8.61 -15.23
N PHE A 214 7.01 -9.62 -14.37
CA PHE A 214 6.28 -9.74 -13.09
C PHE A 214 6.52 -8.56 -12.15
N ARG A 215 7.75 -8.01 -12.10
CA ARG A 215 8.01 -6.78 -11.36
C ARG A 215 7.25 -5.60 -11.98
N GLN A 216 7.27 -5.44 -13.29
CA GLN A 216 6.54 -4.36 -13.98
C GLN A 216 5.03 -4.43 -13.77
N MET A 217 4.44 -5.62 -13.64
CA MET A 217 3.01 -5.78 -13.31
C MET A 217 2.64 -5.22 -11.92
N SER A 218 3.59 -5.16 -10.98
CA SER A 218 3.36 -4.68 -9.60
C SER A 218 3.84 -3.24 -9.37
N GLY A 219 4.18 -2.52 -10.44
CA GLY A 219 4.86 -1.21 -10.38
C GLY A 219 6.39 -1.33 -10.42
N ILE A 220 7.05 -0.23 -10.79
CA ILE A 220 8.50 -0.16 -10.90
C ILE A 220 9.07 0.31 -9.56
N TYR A 221 9.98 -0.49 -9.00
CA TYR A 221 10.64 -0.18 -7.75
C TYR A 221 11.87 0.69 -7.99
N PHE A 222 11.84 1.93 -7.49
CA PHE A 222 12.97 2.85 -7.56
C PHE A 222 13.75 2.84 -6.25
N VAL A 223 15.06 2.61 -6.33
CA VAL A 223 15.97 2.81 -5.20
C VAL A 223 16.34 4.28 -5.11
N ILE A 224 16.36 4.81 -3.88
CA ILE A 224 16.63 6.23 -3.62
C ILE A 224 17.87 6.34 -2.71
N PRO A 225 19.08 6.52 -3.27
CA PRO A 225 20.31 6.58 -2.48
C PRO A 225 20.30 7.72 -1.45
N GLN A 226 19.76 8.88 -1.82
CA GLN A 226 19.57 10.00 -0.89
C GLN A 226 18.75 9.60 0.35
N LEU A 227 17.73 8.75 0.19
CA LEU A 227 16.90 8.28 1.30
C LEU A 227 17.69 7.40 2.26
N MET A 228 18.58 6.55 1.74
CA MET A 228 19.46 5.70 2.55
C MET A 228 20.42 6.56 3.40
N VAL A 229 21.01 7.59 2.79
CA VAL A 229 21.90 8.54 3.48
C VAL A 229 21.13 9.32 4.54
N TRP A 230 19.98 9.87 4.18
CA TRP A 230 19.12 10.61 5.11
C TRP A 230 18.67 9.74 6.28
N TYR A 231 18.19 8.52 6.02
CA TYR A 231 17.75 7.60 7.05
C TYR A 231 18.88 7.23 8.00
N GLY A 232 20.06 6.90 7.46
CA GLY A 232 21.21 6.55 8.27
C GLY A 232 21.70 7.71 9.15
N LYS A 233 21.64 8.95 8.66
CA LYS A 233 21.92 10.15 9.48
C LYS A 233 20.86 10.36 10.57
N LYS A 234 19.58 10.19 10.26
CA LYS A 234 18.46 10.48 11.16
C LYS A 234 18.27 9.42 12.25
N TYR A 235 18.50 8.15 11.91
CA TYR A 235 18.21 7.00 12.78
C TYR A 235 19.44 6.17 13.15
N GLY A 236 20.65 6.55 12.71
CA GLY A 236 21.91 5.90 13.09
C GLY A 236 22.24 4.62 12.34
N ASP A 237 21.62 4.36 11.18
CA ASP A 237 21.95 3.21 10.33
C ASP A 237 23.14 3.54 9.41
N GLU A 238 24.36 3.35 9.95
CA GLU A 238 25.61 3.66 9.24
C GLU A 238 25.78 2.77 7.99
N THR A 239 25.23 1.56 8.00
CA THR A 239 25.30 0.62 6.87
C THR A 239 24.50 1.16 5.68
N ALA A 240 23.25 1.57 5.91
CA ALA A 240 22.41 2.19 4.90
C ALA A 240 23.06 3.50 4.40
N LYS A 241 23.58 4.32 5.31
CA LYS A 241 24.24 5.59 4.95
C LYS A 241 25.42 5.38 4.00
N VAL A 242 26.39 4.56 4.39
CA VAL A 242 27.59 4.32 3.58
C VAL A 242 27.23 3.72 2.22
N PHE A 243 26.30 2.77 2.20
CA PHE A 243 25.88 2.19 0.93
C PHE A 243 25.15 3.22 0.04
N GLY A 244 24.32 4.08 0.63
CA GLY A 244 23.69 5.20 -0.06
C GLY A 244 24.71 6.18 -0.66
N GLU A 245 25.75 6.55 0.09
CA GLU A 245 26.83 7.42 -0.39
C GLU A 245 27.55 6.83 -1.61
N ILE A 246 27.88 5.54 -1.57
CA ILE A 246 28.49 4.83 -2.71
C ILE A 246 27.57 4.85 -3.93
N LEU A 247 26.25 4.72 -3.72
CA LEU A 247 25.27 4.74 -4.79
C LEU A 247 24.97 6.13 -5.34
N LEU A 248 25.33 7.23 -4.66
CA LEU A 248 25.20 8.58 -5.23
C LEU A 248 26.18 8.79 -6.40
N GLU A 249 27.36 8.16 -6.32
CA GLU A 249 28.40 8.16 -7.34
C GLU A 249 28.07 7.17 -8.45
N SER A 250 27.55 7.67 -9.58
CA SER A 250 27.09 6.77 -10.66
C SER A 250 28.20 5.97 -11.35
N CYS A 251 29.47 6.32 -11.18
CA CYS A 251 30.60 5.51 -11.64
C CYS A 251 30.65 4.14 -10.93
N ASN A 252 30.08 4.03 -9.72
CA ASN A 252 30.04 2.78 -8.97
C ASN A 252 28.99 1.81 -9.50
N TRP A 253 28.09 2.22 -10.41
CA TRP A 253 26.96 1.38 -10.81
C TRP A 253 27.34 0.24 -11.75
N THR A 254 28.47 0.36 -12.43
CA THR A 254 29.05 -0.69 -13.29
C THR A 254 29.88 -1.70 -12.49
N LYS A 255 30.35 -1.33 -11.29
CA LYS A 255 31.20 -2.17 -10.43
C LYS A 255 30.53 -3.48 -10.06
N SER A 256 31.31 -4.55 -9.95
CA SER A 256 30.86 -5.86 -9.48
C SER A 256 30.38 -5.80 -8.02
N TRP A 257 29.65 -6.83 -7.58
CA TRP A 257 29.24 -6.91 -6.17
C TRP A 257 30.45 -6.96 -5.22
N VAL A 258 31.53 -7.61 -5.63
CA VAL A 258 32.76 -7.74 -4.83
C VAL A 258 33.38 -6.36 -4.59
N GLU A 259 33.57 -5.58 -5.66
CA GLU A 259 34.07 -4.20 -5.55
C GLU A 259 33.18 -3.31 -4.67
N ILE A 260 31.85 -3.45 -4.77
CA ILE A 260 30.92 -2.69 -3.92
C ILE A 260 31.08 -3.10 -2.44
N GLN A 261 31.24 -4.40 -2.16
CA GLN A 261 31.46 -4.89 -0.80
C GLN A 261 32.79 -4.39 -0.23
N GLU A 262 33.84 -4.29 -1.06
CA GLU A 262 35.14 -3.72 -0.68
C GLU A 262 35.02 -2.23 -0.32
N LEU A 263 34.39 -1.43 -1.17
CA LEU A 263 34.14 0.00 -0.90
C LEU A 263 33.36 0.23 0.40
N ILE A 264 32.37 -0.62 0.68
CA ILE A 264 31.61 -0.55 1.93
C ILE A 264 32.49 -0.95 3.11
N SER A 265 33.26 -2.03 2.99
CA SER A 265 34.16 -2.51 4.03
C SER A 265 35.23 -1.46 4.39
N GLU A 266 35.76 -0.73 3.42
CA GLU A 266 36.71 0.37 3.66
C GLU A 266 36.09 1.49 4.49
N LYS A 267 34.84 1.85 4.19
CA LYS A 267 34.09 2.90 4.90
C LYS A 267 33.49 2.45 6.24
N LEU A 268 33.33 1.15 6.48
CA LEU A 268 32.78 0.56 7.71
C LEU A 268 33.83 -0.19 8.55
N ASN A 269 35.07 0.30 8.61
CA ASN A 269 36.13 -0.24 9.48
C ASN A 269 36.36 -1.76 9.34
N GLY A 270 36.29 -2.29 8.12
CA GLY A 270 36.51 -3.70 7.83
C GLY A 270 35.28 -4.59 7.91
N GLN A 271 34.09 -4.03 8.18
CA GLN A 271 32.84 -4.81 8.20
C GLN A 271 32.49 -5.32 6.80
N LYS A 272 32.46 -6.66 6.64
CA LYS A 272 32.08 -7.32 5.38
C LYS A 272 30.62 -7.69 5.37
N LEU A 273 29.83 -6.97 4.58
CA LEU A 273 28.43 -7.30 4.29
C LEU A 273 28.34 -8.37 3.20
N LYS A 274 27.40 -9.29 3.34
CA LYS A 274 27.07 -10.27 2.32
C LYS A 274 26.22 -9.61 1.21
N LYS A 275 26.34 -10.10 -0.01
CA LYS A 275 25.55 -9.66 -1.17
C LYS A 275 24.03 -9.64 -0.90
N TRP A 276 23.50 -10.57 -0.12
CA TRP A 276 22.07 -10.61 0.19
C TRP A 276 21.65 -9.46 1.12
N GLU A 277 22.53 -9.01 2.02
CA GLU A 277 22.28 -7.86 2.92
C GLU A 277 22.19 -6.57 2.11
N LEU A 278 23.07 -6.41 1.11
CA LEU A 278 23.00 -5.27 0.19
C LEU A 278 21.73 -5.28 -0.65
N LYS A 279 21.33 -6.45 -1.17
CA LYS A 279 20.05 -6.59 -1.89
C LYS A 279 18.86 -6.28 -0.99
N LYS A 280 18.91 -6.67 0.27
CA LYS A 280 17.89 -6.34 1.27
C LYS A 280 17.81 -4.82 1.46
N LEU A 281 18.94 -4.13 1.62
CA LEU A 281 18.97 -2.66 1.70
C LEU A 281 18.38 -1.99 0.46
N LEU A 282 18.72 -2.45 -0.74
CA LEU A 282 18.11 -1.92 -1.97
C LEU A 282 16.59 -2.08 -1.95
N GLN A 283 16.08 -3.24 -1.50
CA GLN A 283 14.65 -3.46 -1.40
C GLN A 283 14.01 -2.55 -0.33
N GLU A 284 14.60 -2.49 0.87
CA GLU A 284 14.12 -1.67 1.99
C GLU A 284 14.01 -0.19 1.62
N PHE A 285 14.98 0.34 0.89
CA PHE A 285 15.00 1.75 0.46
C PHE A 285 14.48 1.94 -0.96
N SER A 286 13.65 1.02 -1.43
CA SER A 286 12.91 1.16 -2.67
C SER A 286 11.47 1.61 -2.44
N VAL A 287 10.91 2.27 -3.45
CA VAL A 287 9.49 2.65 -3.50
C VAL A 287 8.87 2.15 -4.80
N SER A 288 7.68 1.56 -4.72
CA SER A 288 6.94 1.14 -5.91
C SER A 288 6.20 2.33 -6.53
N VAL A 289 6.37 2.51 -7.84
CA VAL A 289 5.68 3.52 -8.64
C VAL A 289 4.95 2.83 -9.78
N PRO A 290 3.66 3.13 -10.02
CA PRO A 290 2.95 2.55 -11.16
C PRO A 290 3.59 2.86 -12.52
N VAL A 291 3.55 1.89 -13.44
CA VAL A 291 4.22 2.01 -14.76
C VAL A 291 3.71 3.23 -15.54
N TRP A 292 2.39 3.47 -15.55
CA TRP A 292 1.81 4.59 -16.29
C TRP A 292 2.30 5.94 -15.78
N THR A 293 2.46 6.10 -14.45
CA THR A 293 3.03 7.31 -13.87
C THR A 293 4.44 7.52 -14.38
N VAL A 294 5.25 6.46 -14.40
CA VAL A 294 6.62 6.56 -14.90
C VAL A 294 6.65 6.99 -16.37
N LEU A 295 5.71 6.53 -17.19
CA LEU A 295 5.63 6.93 -18.59
C LEU A 295 5.22 8.40 -18.77
N LYS A 296 4.40 8.95 -17.86
CA LYS A 296 3.93 10.35 -17.91
C LYS A 296 4.91 11.34 -17.27
N ASN A 297 5.68 10.92 -16.28
CA ASN A 297 6.60 11.79 -15.55
C ASN A 297 8.03 11.73 -16.14
N ALA A 298 8.49 12.83 -16.72
CA ALA A 298 9.80 12.90 -17.37
C ALA A 298 10.98 12.58 -16.44
N HIS A 299 10.89 12.95 -15.15
CA HIS A 299 11.93 12.69 -14.16
C HIS A 299 12.04 11.18 -13.86
N LEU A 300 10.91 10.51 -13.64
CA LEU A 300 10.84 9.05 -13.45
C LEU A 300 11.25 8.29 -14.71
N LEU A 301 10.81 8.76 -15.87
CA LEU A 301 11.17 8.16 -17.16
C LEU A 301 12.68 8.24 -17.42
N ASN A 302 13.31 9.37 -17.11
CA ASN A 302 14.76 9.55 -17.23
C ASN A 302 15.53 8.63 -16.27
N ALA A 303 15.02 8.41 -15.06
CA ALA A 303 15.59 7.47 -14.11
C ALA A 303 15.60 6.02 -14.64
N ILE A 304 14.62 5.64 -15.46
CA ILE A 304 14.61 4.32 -16.13
C ILE A 304 15.51 4.28 -17.37
N LYS A 305 15.46 5.32 -18.22
CA LYS A 305 16.16 5.33 -19.52
C LYS A 305 17.68 5.39 -19.39
N GLY A 306 18.19 5.95 -18.30
CA GLY A 306 19.60 6.28 -18.19
C GLY A 306 20.44 5.26 -17.44
N ARG A 307 19.96 4.73 -16.30
CA ARG A 307 20.87 4.16 -15.32
C ARG A 307 20.16 3.28 -14.26
N SER A 308 20.60 2.03 -14.15
CA SER A 308 20.14 1.11 -13.08
C SER A 308 21.34 0.59 -12.29
N PHE A 309 21.16 0.38 -10.99
CA PHE A 309 22.11 -0.35 -10.17
C PHE A 309 21.64 -1.81 -10.05
N LYS A 310 22.33 -2.74 -10.71
CA LYS A 310 22.04 -4.18 -10.60
C LYS A 310 20.58 -4.54 -10.93
N GLY A 311 19.98 -3.83 -11.88
CA GLY A 311 18.59 -4.03 -12.31
C GLY A 311 17.55 -3.21 -11.53
N PHE A 312 17.97 -2.40 -10.55
CA PHE A 312 17.11 -1.43 -9.87
C PHE A 312 17.24 -0.06 -10.53
N PRO A 313 16.16 0.53 -11.07
CA PRO A 313 16.13 1.94 -11.41
C PRO A 313 16.51 2.80 -10.20
N VAL A 314 17.35 3.80 -10.41
CA VAL A 314 17.84 4.68 -9.34
C VAL A 314 17.26 6.07 -9.52
N LEU A 315 16.50 6.52 -8.53
CA LEU A 315 15.94 7.87 -8.47
C LEU A 315 16.87 8.76 -7.62
N ARG A 316 17.22 9.93 -8.14
CA ARG A 316 18.14 10.90 -7.51
C ARG A 316 17.52 12.29 -7.49
N ASN A 317 18.25 13.25 -6.92
CA ASN A 317 17.95 14.68 -6.91
C ASN A 317 16.71 15.04 -6.06
N LEU A 318 16.52 14.31 -4.96
CA LEU A 318 15.57 14.70 -3.92
C LEU A 318 16.33 15.47 -2.82
N ASP A 319 15.82 16.64 -2.46
CA ASP A 319 16.31 17.41 -1.31
C ASP A 319 15.84 16.79 0.03
N GLU A 320 16.40 17.27 1.14
CA GLU A 320 16.08 16.73 2.46
C GLU A 320 14.59 16.82 2.81
N LYS A 321 13.93 17.92 2.48
CA LYS A 321 12.50 18.11 2.73
C LYS A 321 11.65 17.12 1.93
N GLN A 322 12.02 16.88 0.67
CA GLN A 322 11.38 15.88 -0.18
C GLN A 322 11.57 14.46 0.36
N LEU A 323 12.73 14.15 0.96
CA LEU A 323 12.96 12.85 1.61
C LEU A 323 12.11 12.67 2.86
N GLU A 324 11.91 13.72 3.66
CA GLU A 324 11.01 13.67 4.81
C GLU A 324 9.55 13.44 4.37
N ILE A 325 9.11 14.17 3.33
CA ILE A 325 7.78 14.01 2.74
C ILE A 325 7.60 12.59 2.17
N LEU A 326 8.59 12.08 1.42
CA LEU A 326 8.60 10.72 0.90
C LEU A 326 8.47 9.68 2.01
N TRP A 327 9.22 9.84 3.09
CA TRP A 327 9.23 8.91 4.21
C TRP A 327 7.89 8.90 4.94
N GLU A 328 7.26 10.05 5.08
CA GLU A 328 6.04 10.18 5.87
C GLU A 328 4.75 9.91 5.06
N TYR A 329 4.69 10.38 3.81
CA TYR A 329 3.48 10.38 3.00
C TYR A 329 3.62 9.64 1.66
N GLY A 330 4.83 9.19 1.32
CA GLY A 330 5.10 8.43 0.10
C GLY A 330 5.35 9.29 -1.14
N ILE A 331 5.76 8.62 -2.22
CA ILE A 331 6.36 9.27 -3.40
C ILE A 331 5.39 10.18 -4.19
N ASP A 332 4.08 9.96 -4.11
CA ASP A 332 3.06 10.82 -4.76
C ASP A 332 3.16 12.26 -4.30
N THR A 333 3.31 12.44 -2.99
CA THR A 333 3.34 13.76 -2.37
C THR A 333 4.59 14.55 -2.71
N VAL A 334 5.68 13.86 -3.07
CA VAL A 334 6.93 14.48 -3.52
C VAL A 334 6.77 15.14 -4.88
N PHE A 335 6.05 14.50 -5.79
CA PHE A 335 5.85 15.01 -7.16
C PHE A 335 4.56 15.84 -7.31
N GLY A 336 3.70 15.87 -6.29
CA GLY A 336 2.40 16.54 -6.36
C GLY A 336 1.45 15.90 -7.37
N GLU A 337 1.74 14.67 -7.80
CA GLU A 337 0.97 13.93 -8.79
C GLU A 337 -0.04 13.04 -8.07
N ASP A 338 -1.30 13.14 -8.48
CA ASP A 338 -2.32 12.17 -8.10
C ASP A 338 -2.15 10.95 -8.98
N MET A 339 -1.29 10.01 -8.57
CA MET A 339 -0.98 8.82 -9.35
C MET A 339 -2.17 7.84 -9.47
N ASP A 340 -3.25 8.08 -8.72
CA ASP A 340 -4.53 7.38 -8.84
C ASP A 340 -5.51 8.08 -9.81
N ALA A 341 -5.20 9.30 -10.27
CA ALA A 341 -6.03 10.05 -11.21
C ALA A 341 -5.62 9.80 -12.67
N GLU A 342 -6.59 9.28 -13.42
CA GLU A 342 -6.67 9.13 -14.89
C GLU A 342 -6.01 7.94 -15.59
N ASP A 343 -6.94 7.10 -16.09
CA ASP A 343 -7.00 6.34 -17.32
C ASP A 343 -5.84 5.40 -17.63
N ILE A 344 -6.03 4.15 -17.20
CA ILE A 344 -5.46 3.01 -17.89
C ILE A 344 -6.39 2.73 -19.08
N LEU A 345 -5.92 3.18 -20.26
CA LEU A 345 -6.50 2.97 -21.60
C LEU A 345 -7.17 1.60 -21.80
#